data_AF-A0A2U1RKF6-F1
#
_entry.id   AF-A0A2U1RKF6-F1
#
_cell.length_a   1.000
_cell.length_b   1.000
_cell.length_c   1.000
_cell.angle_alpha   90.00
_cell.angle_beta   90.00
_cell.angle_gamma   90.00
#
_symmetry.space_group_name_H-M   'P 1'
#
loop_
_entity.id
_entity.type
_entity.pdbx_description
1 polymer ?
#
loop_
_entity_poly.entity_id
_entity_poly.type
_entity_poly.pdbx_seq_one_letter_code
_entity_poly.pdbx_strand_id
1 'polypeptide(L)'
;MRITFTMEGGIAYLPGLSHPVVIDSSQLPEQEAGELEQLVEAARFFDQPAIMGSPERGAADYYQYTVTVEINGRRHTVRVTDLVEDAGLQVLLRYLRAKAKALRAAARTRPSPERTDKPDD
;
A
#
# COMPACT_ATOMS: atom_id res chain seq x y z
N MET A 1 3.34 12.50 -7.00
CA MET A 1 2.22 11.54 -6.90
C MET A 1 2.23 10.91 -5.52
N ARG A 2 1.08 10.78 -4.86
CA ARG A 2 0.98 10.17 -3.53
C ARG A 2 -0.01 9.02 -3.56
N ILE A 3 0.39 7.87 -3.02
CA ILE A 3 -0.45 6.67 -2.98
C ILE A 3 -0.60 6.22 -1.54
N THR A 4 -1.84 6.12 -1.08
CA THR A 4 -2.17 5.52 0.21
C THR A 4 -2.64 4.09 -0.02
N PHE A 5 -1.90 3.13 0.53
CA PHE A 5 -2.15 1.70 0.37
C PHE A 5 -2.46 1.05 1.72
N THR A 6 -3.61 0.39 1.78
CA THR A 6 -4.04 -0.40 2.95
C THR A 6 -4.33 -1.82 2.50
N MET A 7 -3.89 -2.80 3.29
CA MET A 7 -4.15 -4.21 3.09
C MET A 7 -4.84 -4.76 4.33
N GLU A 8 -5.99 -5.38 4.14
CA GLU A 8 -6.84 -6.00 5.16
C GLU A 8 -7.05 -7.47 4.78
N GLY A 9 -7.11 -8.38 5.76
CA GLY A 9 -7.29 -9.81 5.53
C GLY A 9 -6.06 -10.67 5.83
N GLY A 10 -6.27 -12.00 5.92
CA GLY A 10 -5.32 -13.00 6.42
C GLY A 10 -5.40 -13.25 7.93
N ILE A 11 -4.70 -14.27 8.44
CA ILE A 11 -4.61 -14.67 9.86
C ILE A 11 -4.07 -13.59 10.83
N ALA A 12 -3.78 -12.39 10.33
CA ALA A 12 -3.32 -11.23 11.08
C ALA A 12 -4.41 -10.14 11.19
N TYR A 13 -5.69 -10.51 11.26
CA TYR A 13 -6.76 -9.58 11.68
C TYR A 13 -6.60 -9.27 13.18
N LEU A 14 -5.59 -8.46 13.48
CA LEU A 14 -5.43 -7.80 14.76
C LEU A 14 -5.90 -6.35 14.56
N PRO A 15 -6.96 -5.91 15.26
CA PRO A 15 -7.38 -4.52 15.20
C PRO A 15 -6.20 -3.61 15.59
N GLY A 16 -5.78 -2.73 14.67
CA GLY A 16 -4.64 -1.85 14.86
C GLY A 16 -3.35 -2.24 14.12
N LEU A 17 -3.30 -3.27 13.27
CA LEU A 17 -2.12 -3.55 12.42
C LEU A 17 -2.29 -3.19 10.92
N SER A 18 -3.52 -2.98 10.45
CA SER A 18 -3.82 -2.54 9.08
C SER A 18 -3.53 -1.04 8.88
N HIS A 19 -2.31 -0.60 9.24
CA HIS A 19 -1.94 0.79 9.08
C HIS A 19 -1.80 1.15 7.60
N PRO A 20 -2.45 2.23 7.13
CA PRO A 20 -2.26 2.72 5.78
C PRO A 20 -0.78 3.11 5.60
N VAL A 21 -0.19 2.67 4.50
CA VAL A 21 1.15 3.07 4.10
C VAL A 21 1.03 4.13 3.03
N VAL A 22 1.69 5.26 3.26
CA VAL A 22 1.79 6.34 2.29
C VAL A 22 3.08 6.17 1.51
N ILE A 23 2.95 6.07 0.19
CA ILE A 23 4.04 6.00 -0.77
C ILE A 23 3.99 7.31 -1.56
N ASP A 24 4.93 8.21 -1.28
CA ASP A 24 5.06 9.47 -2.01
C ASP A 24 6.16 9.36 -3.05
N SER A 25 5.83 9.55 -4.33
CA SER A 25 6.78 9.45 -5.43
C SER A 25 7.93 10.46 -5.31
N SER A 26 7.73 11.59 -4.62
CA SER A 26 8.77 12.60 -4.38
C SER A 26 9.79 12.13 -3.32
N GLN A 27 9.45 11.10 -2.54
CA GLN A 27 10.36 10.46 -1.58
C GLN A 27 11.02 9.20 -2.16
N LEU A 28 10.67 8.83 -3.40
CA LEU A 28 11.26 7.69 -4.09
C LEU A 28 12.37 8.16 -5.05
N PRO A 29 13.35 7.29 -5.36
CA PRO A 29 14.27 7.52 -6.47
C PRO A 29 13.52 7.75 -7.78
N GLU A 30 14.04 8.62 -8.67
CA GLU A 30 13.41 8.92 -9.97
C GLU A 30 13.02 7.66 -10.77
N GLN A 31 13.88 6.63 -10.74
CA GLN A 31 13.62 5.38 -11.44
C GLN A 31 12.40 4.63 -10.87
N GLU A 32 12.23 4.62 -9.55
CA GLU A 32 11.08 4.00 -8.89
C GLU A 32 9.81 4.86 -9.04
N ALA A 33 9.96 6.18 -8.99
CA ALA A 33 8.86 7.11 -9.22
C ALA A 33 8.29 6.94 -10.64
N GLY A 34 9.15 6.89 -11.64
CA GLY A 34 8.75 6.67 -13.04
C GLY A 34 8.12 5.29 -13.26
N GLU A 35 8.64 4.24 -12.63
CA GLU A 35 8.03 2.91 -12.68
C GLU A 35 6.63 2.92 -12.04
N LEU A 36 6.47 3.57 -10.89
CA LEU A 36 5.18 3.68 -10.22
C LEU A 36 4.15 4.45 -11.06
N GLU A 37 4.56 5.53 -11.73
CA GLU A 37 3.69 6.29 -12.64
C GLU A 37 3.26 5.44 -13.84
N GLN A 38 4.19 4.71 -14.46
CA GLN A 38 3.89 3.79 -15.56
C GLN A 38 2.93 2.67 -15.14
N LEU A 39 3.09 2.12 -13.92
CA LEU A 39 2.19 1.09 -13.41
C LEU A 39 0.77 1.61 -13.16
N VAL A 40 0.64 2.83 -12.63
CA VAL A 40 -0.67 3.47 -12.42
C VAL A 40 -1.37 3.75 -13.74
N GLU A 41 -0.63 4.21 -14.75
CA GLU A 41 -1.14 4.46 -16.10
C GLU A 41 -1.52 3.16 -16.81
N ALA A 42 -0.66 2.14 -16.76
CA ALA A 42 -0.89 0.82 -17.36
C ALA A 42 -2.11 0.12 -16.74
N ALA A 43 -2.32 0.27 -15.43
CA ALA A 43 -3.51 -0.23 -14.73
C ALA A 43 -4.77 0.60 -15.00
N ARG A 44 -4.65 1.73 -15.74
CA ARG A 44 -5.71 2.71 -15.97
C ARG A 44 -6.46 3.06 -14.69
N PHE A 45 -5.73 3.27 -13.60
CA PHE A 45 -6.31 3.28 -12.25
C PHE A 45 -7.51 4.22 -12.08
N PHE A 46 -7.49 5.39 -12.73
CA PHE A 46 -8.58 6.38 -12.68
C PHE A 46 -9.82 6.00 -13.50
N ASP A 47 -9.69 5.05 -14.42
CA ASP A 47 -10.80 4.49 -15.21
C ASP A 47 -11.44 3.29 -14.49
N GLN A 48 -10.72 2.68 -13.54
CA GLN A 48 -11.20 1.54 -12.79
C GLN A 48 -12.37 1.93 -11.86
N PRO A 49 -13.40 1.06 -11.71
CA PRO A 49 -14.47 1.27 -10.76
C PRO A 49 -13.94 1.31 -9.32
N ALA A 50 -14.62 2.08 -8.47
CA ALA A 50 -14.22 2.29 -7.08
C ALA A 50 -14.24 1.00 -6.23
N ILE A 51 -14.99 -0.02 -6.66
CA ILE A 51 -15.08 -1.31 -5.98
C ILE A 51 -14.92 -2.42 -7.03
N MET A 52 -13.94 -3.29 -6.80
CA MET A 52 -13.53 -4.39 -7.67
C MET A 52 -13.46 -5.67 -6.86
N GLY A 53 -14.16 -6.72 -7.28
CA GLY A 53 -14.27 -7.95 -6.49
C GLY A 53 -15.13 -7.71 -5.24
N SER A 54 -16.35 -8.24 -5.25
CA SER A 54 -17.20 -8.18 -4.06
C SER A 54 -16.76 -9.28 -3.09
N PRO A 55 -16.39 -8.97 -1.84
CA PRO A 55 -16.19 -10.01 -0.86
C PRO A 55 -17.55 -10.65 -0.57
N GLU A 56 -17.74 -11.92 -0.92
CA GLU A 56 -18.92 -12.66 -0.48
C GLU A 56 -18.94 -12.72 1.05
N ARG A 57 -20.12 -12.52 1.65
CA ARG A 57 -20.29 -12.55 3.11
C ARG A 57 -19.91 -13.95 3.62
N GLY A 58 -18.76 -14.04 4.29
CA GLY A 58 -18.27 -15.28 4.91
C GLY A 58 -16.92 -15.77 4.40
N ALA A 59 -16.32 -15.12 3.40
CA ALA A 59 -15.01 -15.51 2.90
C ALA A 59 -13.88 -14.92 3.78
N ALA A 60 -13.43 -15.71 4.75
CA ALA A 60 -12.36 -15.34 5.69
C ALA A 60 -10.95 -15.32 5.04
N ASP A 61 -10.81 -15.83 3.82
CA ASP A 61 -9.51 -16.13 3.21
C ASP A 61 -8.99 -15.10 2.20
N TYR A 62 -9.81 -14.10 1.81
CA TYR A 62 -9.38 -13.10 0.83
C TYR A 62 -8.69 -11.90 1.44
N TYR A 63 -7.65 -11.40 0.75
CA TYR A 63 -7.09 -10.08 1.02
C TYR A 63 -7.93 -9.01 0.33
N GLN A 64 -8.24 -7.95 1.07
CA GLN A 64 -8.84 -6.72 0.59
C GLN A 64 -7.77 -5.63 0.58
N TYR A 65 -7.63 -4.97 -0.56
CA TYR A 65 -6.72 -3.85 -0.76
C TYR A 65 -7.53 -2.58 -0.95
N THR A 66 -7.17 -1.52 -0.23
CA THR A 66 -7.68 -0.18 -0.46
C THR A 66 -6.52 0.68 -0.95
N VAL A 67 -6.63 1.13 -2.20
CA VAL A 67 -5.62 1.96 -2.85
C VAL A 67 -6.22 3.32 -3.12
N THR A 68 -5.59 4.38 -2.66
CA THR A 68 -5.95 5.76 -2.98
C THR A 68 -4.79 6.41 -3.69
N VAL A 69 -5.01 6.90 -4.90
CA VAL A 69 -3.99 7.56 -5.71
C VAL A 69 -4.33 9.04 -5.83
N GLU A 70 -3.37 9.89 -5.52
CA GLU A 70 -3.43 11.35 -5.59
C GLU A 70 -2.37 11.88 -6.57
N ILE A 71 -2.83 12.47 -7.67
CA ILE A 71 -1.97 13.01 -8.74
C ILE A 71 -2.54 14.35 -9.19
N ASN A 72 -1.73 15.42 -9.19
CA ASN A 72 -2.11 16.75 -9.70
C ASN A 72 -3.46 17.26 -9.15
N GLY A 73 -3.74 17.02 -7.86
CA GLY A 73 -4.99 17.42 -7.21
C GLY A 73 -6.19 16.50 -7.48
N ARG A 74 -6.06 15.48 -8.34
CA ARG A 74 -7.07 14.43 -8.52
C ARG A 74 -6.83 13.30 -7.53
N ARG A 75 -7.89 12.83 -6.88
CA ARG A 75 -7.86 11.71 -5.93
C ARG A 75 -8.85 10.65 -6.37
N HIS A 76 -8.39 9.41 -6.51
CA HIS A 76 -9.25 8.26 -6.79
C HIS A 76 -8.97 7.15 -5.80
N THR A 77 -10.02 6.49 -5.32
CA THR A 77 -9.93 5.39 -4.35
C THR A 77 -10.57 4.16 -4.95
N VAL A 78 -9.79 3.08 -5.03
CA VAL A 78 -10.23 1.77 -5.51
C VAL A 78 -10.07 0.76 -4.37
N ARG A 79 -11.16 0.04 -4.08
CA ARG A 79 -11.20 -1.09 -3.16
C ARG A 79 -11.25 -2.36 -3.99
N VAL A 80 -10.26 -3.22 -3.83
CA VAL A 80 -10.07 -4.40 -4.66
C VAL A 80 -9.73 -5.63 -3.83
N THR A 81 -10.29 -6.78 -4.14
CA THR A 81 -9.88 -8.06 -3.53
C THR A 81 -8.78 -8.73 -4.36
N ASP A 82 -8.09 -9.72 -3.79
CA ASP A 82 -7.05 -10.51 -4.52
C ASP A 82 -7.59 -11.20 -5.79
N LEU A 83 -8.92 -11.30 -5.95
CA LEU A 83 -9.60 -11.88 -7.10
C LEU A 83 -9.67 -10.96 -8.34
N VAL A 84 -8.86 -9.91 -8.42
CA VAL A 84 -8.93 -9.00 -9.57
C VAL A 84 -8.39 -9.65 -10.84
N GLU A 85 -9.16 -9.60 -11.92
CA GLU A 85 -8.81 -10.15 -13.23
C GLU A 85 -7.90 -9.22 -14.06
N ASP A 86 -7.86 -7.92 -13.74
CA ASP A 86 -7.05 -6.94 -14.45
C ASP A 86 -5.56 -7.14 -14.17
N ALA A 87 -4.82 -7.58 -15.19
CA ALA A 87 -3.40 -7.86 -15.08
C ALA A 87 -2.56 -6.62 -14.71
N GLY A 88 -2.94 -5.43 -15.22
CA GLY A 88 -2.24 -4.18 -14.90
C GLY A 88 -2.38 -3.83 -13.42
N LEU A 89 -3.59 -3.95 -12.89
CA LEU A 89 -3.88 -3.73 -11.48
C LEU A 89 -3.20 -4.77 -10.60
N GLN A 90 -3.14 -6.05 -11.01
CA GLN A 90 -2.38 -7.07 -10.28
C GLN A 90 -0.90 -6.71 -10.14
N VAL A 91 -0.27 -6.21 -11.22
CA VAL A 91 1.14 -5.79 -11.19
C VAL A 91 1.32 -4.59 -10.26
N LEU A 92 0.43 -3.59 -10.34
CA LEU A 92 0.44 -2.43 -9.45
C LEU A 92 0.29 -2.84 -7.97
N LEU A 93 -0.66 -3.72 -7.64
CA LEU A 93 -0.89 -4.21 -6.27
C LEU A 93 0.33 -4.96 -5.73
N ARG A 94 0.96 -5.82 -6.54
CA ARG A 94 2.20 -6.52 -6.16
C ARG A 94 3.32 -5.54 -5.85
N TYR A 95 3.48 -4.51 -6.69
CA TYR A 95 4.46 -3.46 -6.49
C TYR A 95 4.24 -2.70 -5.18
N LEU A 96 3.02 -2.20 -4.97
CA LEU A 96 2.64 -1.46 -3.76
C LEU A 96 2.82 -2.31 -2.49
N ARG A 97 2.49 -3.61 -2.54
CA ARG A 97 2.69 -4.54 -1.43
C ARG A 97 4.17 -4.70 -1.07
N ALA A 98 5.05 -4.84 -2.07
CA ALA A 98 6.49 -4.95 -1.86
C ALA A 98 7.06 -3.67 -1.22
N LYS A 99 6.66 -2.49 -1.73
CA LYS A 99 7.04 -1.19 -1.16
C LYS A 99 6.52 -1.01 0.26
N ALA A 100 5.26 -1.35 0.52
CA ALA A 100 4.67 -1.27 1.85
C ALA A 100 5.41 -2.16 2.86
N LYS A 101 5.82 -3.38 2.44
CA LYS A 101 6.64 -4.26 3.27
C LYS A 101 8.02 -3.67 3.56
N ALA A 102 8.68 -3.12 2.55
CA ALA A 102 10.00 -2.50 2.69
C ALA A 102 9.97 -1.27 3.62
N LEU A 103 8.98 -0.38 3.45
CA LEU A 103 8.78 0.79 4.31
C LEU A 103 8.51 0.39 5.77
N ARG A 104 7.68 -0.65 5.99
CA ARG A 104 7.44 -1.19 7.33
C ARG A 104 8.67 -1.84 7.94
N ALA A 105 9.48 -2.54 7.14
CA ALA A 105 10.74 -3.11 7.60
C ALA A 105 11.72 -1.98 8.02
N ALA A 106 11.89 -0.96 7.17
CA ALA A 106 12.73 0.19 7.46
C ALA A 106 12.28 0.94 8.73
N ALA A 107 10.97 1.06 8.97
CA ALA A 107 10.43 1.64 10.20
C ALA A 107 10.76 0.82 11.46
N ARG A 108 10.81 -0.52 11.36
CA ARG A 108 11.20 -1.40 12.48
C ARG A 108 12.70 -1.44 12.73
N THR A 109 13.52 -1.14 11.72
CA THR A 109 14.99 -1.19 11.80
C THR A 109 15.62 0.11 12.27
N ARG A 110 14.85 1.19 12.49
CA ARG A 110 15.37 2.34 13.26
C ARG A 110 15.50 1.91 14.73
N PRO A 111 16.71 1.79 15.30
CA PRO A 111 16.84 1.71 16.75
C PRO A 111 16.27 3.02 17.30
N SER A 112 15.35 2.94 18.26
CA SER A 112 15.02 4.09 19.09
C SER A 112 16.34 4.67 19.62
N PRO A 113 16.70 5.93 19.31
CA PRO A 113 17.71 6.58 20.14
C PRO A 113 17.07 6.73 21.53
N GLU A 114 17.91 6.55 22.56
CA GLU A 114 17.65 6.95 23.94
C GLU A 114 17.06 5.88 24.87
N ARG A 115 17.98 5.16 25.51
CA ARG A 115 18.04 5.18 26.97
C ARG A 115 19.51 5.28 27.40
N THR A 116 20.08 6.46 27.22
CA THR A 116 21.34 6.87 27.86
C THR A 116 20.97 7.80 29.00
N ASP A 117 20.97 7.26 30.21
CA ASP A 117 21.20 7.96 31.49
C ASP A 117 21.44 6.83 32.50
N LYS A 118 22.55 6.66 33.22
CA LYS A 118 23.74 7.46 33.52
C LYS A 118 24.74 6.50 34.21
N PRO A 119 26.06 6.75 34.26
CA PRO A 119 26.97 5.95 35.09
C PRO A 119 26.70 6.20 36.59
N ASP A 120 26.62 5.14 37.39
CA ASP A 120 26.65 5.24 38.85
C ASP A 120 28.11 5.17 39.31
N ASP A 121 28.43 6.11 40.20
CA ASP A 121 29.73 6.45 40.80
C ASP A 121 30.31 5.32 41.66
#